data_AF-A0A954QPD7-F1
#
_entry.id   AF-A0A954QPD7-F1
#
_cell.length_a   1.000
_cell.length_b   1.000
_cell.length_c   1.000
_cell.angle_alpha   90.00
_cell.angle_beta   90.00
_cell.angle_gamma   90.00
#
_symmetry.space_group_name_H-M   'P 1'
#
loop_
_entity.id
_entity.type
_entity.pdbx_description
1 polymer ?
#
loop_
_entity_poly.entity_id
_entity_poly.type
_entity_poly.pdbx_seq_one_letter_code
_entity_poly.pdbx_strand_id
1 'polypeptide(L)'
;MSHATDDTSYSLIDRIREHDQAAWERLVDLYAPLVAAWCRQAGLNECDADDVMQEVFAAVLRGMSGFRRDRDGATFRGWLRVIARNCISQHFRKISRQAGGEGGTAAWQRIESIPDDLVPTDPTTEA
;
A
#
# COMPACT_ATOMS: atom_id res chain seq x y z
N MET A 1 -23.81 8.95 -11.83
CA MET A 1 -23.40 7.92 -10.86
C MET A 1 -22.45 6.99 -11.60
N SER A 2 -21.15 7.21 -11.44
CA SER A 2 -20.10 6.43 -12.09
C SER A 2 -19.16 5.90 -11.01
N HIS A 3 -19.40 4.67 -10.54
CA HIS A 3 -18.53 3.94 -9.60
C HIS A 3 -17.35 3.30 -10.36
N ALA A 4 -16.46 4.12 -10.95
CA ALA A 4 -15.32 3.59 -11.72
C ALA A 4 -13.98 3.57 -10.96
N THR A 5 -13.96 3.85 -9.65
CA THR A 5 -12.72 4.27 -8.98
C THR A 5 -12.48 3.66 -7.60
N ASP A 6 -12.46 2.32 -7.52
CA ASP A 6 -11.84 1.64 -6.36
C ASP A 6 -11.30 0.23 -6.67
N ASP A 7 -11.32 -0.17 -7.93
CA ASP A 7 -11.09 -1.55 -8.33
C ASP A 7 -9.80 -1.71 -9.10
N THR A 8 -8.76 -2.20 -8.40
CA THR A 8 -7.72 -2.95 -9.10
C THR A 8 -8.41 -4.07 -9.87
N SER A 9 -8.25 -4.08 -11.19
CA SER A 9 -8.89 -5.09 -12.03
C SER A 9 -8.54 -6.50 -11.55
N TYR A 10 -9.54 -7.38 -11.51
CA TYR A 10 -9.35 -8.80 -11.21
C TYR A 10 -8.29 -9.41 -12.13
N SER A 11 -8.25 -8.98 -13.40
CA SER A 11 -7.26 -9.42 -14.38
C SER A 11 -5.84 -8.99 -14.05
N LEU A 12 -5.64 -7.85 -13.37
CA LEU A 12 -4.30 -7.41 -12.96
C LEU A 12 -3.77 -8.28 -11.81
N ILE A 13 -4.62 -8.58 -10.84
CA ILE A 13 -4.27 -9.42 -9.69
C ILE A 13 -3.93 -10.85 -10.12
N ASP A 14 -4.73 -11.42 -11.03
CA ASP A 14 -4.49 -12.78 -11.53
C ASP A 14 -3.19 -12.87 -12.34
N ARG A 15 -2.91 -11.89 -13.20
CA ARG A 15 -1.62 -11.85 -13.91
C ARG A 15 -0.43 -11.77 -12.97
N ILE A 16 -0.52 -11.01 -11.88
CA ILE A 16 0.56 -10.96 -10.88
C ILE A 16 0.77 -12.33 -10.22
N ARG A 17 -0.31 -13.09 -9.98
CA ARG A 17 -0.21 -14.46 -9.45
C ARG A 17 0.46 -15.43 -10.42
N GLU A 18 0.34 -15.17 -11.71
CA GLU A 18 1.02 -15.91 -12.79
C GLU A 18 2.48 -15.47 -12.98
N HIS A 19 3.03 -14.66 -12.06
CA HIS A 19 4.38 -14.09 -12.13
C HIS A 19 4.61 -13.18 -13.35
N ASP A 20 3.56 -12.54 -13.85
CA ASP A 20 3.67 -11.55 -14.92
C ASP A 20 4.34 -10.26 -14.42
N GLN A 21 5.57 -10.05 -14.90
CA GLN A 21 6.39 -8.89 -14.54
C GLN A 21 5.75 -7.55 -14.96
N ALA A 22 5.08 -7.49 -16.11
CA ALA A 22 4.48 -6.25 -16.59
C ALA A 22 3.23 -5.89 -15.76
N ALA A 23 2.48 -6.90 -15.31
CA ALA A 23 1.38 -6.68 -14.38
C ALA A 23 1.88 -6.18 -13.01
N TRP A 24 3.03 -6.70 -12.55
CA TRP A 24 3.68 -6.24 -11.32
C TRP A 24 4.15 -4.79 -11.43
N GLU A 25 4.87 -4.44 -12.49
CA GLU A 25 5.34 -3.06 -12.74
C GLU A 25 4.16 -2.08 -12.77
N ARG A 26 3.09 -2.46 -13.47
CA ARG A 26 1.86 -1.65 -13.53
C ARG A 26 1.24 -1.42 -12.16
N LEU A 27 1.21 -2.44 -11.30
CA LEU A 27 0.72 -2.31 -9.94
C LEU A 27 1.58 -1.34 -9.12
N VAL A 28 2.91 -1.46 -9.22
CA VAL A 28 3.84 -0.57 -8.53
C VAL A 28 3.62 0.87 -9.00
N ASP A 29 3.52 1.12 -10.31
CA ASP A 29 3.28 2.45 -10.85
C ASP A 29 2.00 3.10 -10.34
N LEU A 30 0.92 2.31 -10.23
CA LEU A 30 -0.38 2.80 -9.75
C LEU A 30 -0.34 3.16 -8.27
N TYR A 31 0.36 2.37 -7.45
CA TYR A 31 0.25 2.45 -6.00
C TYR A 31 1.47 3.07 -5.30
N ALA A 32 2.63 3.19 -5.96
CA ALA A 32 3.82 3.78 -5.38
C ALA A 32 3.61 5.22 -4.91
N PRO A 33 2.95 6.12 -5.68
CA PRO A 33 2.67 7.48 -5.21
C PRO A 33 1.77 7.51 -3.97
N LEU A 34 0.83 6.57 -3.87
CA LEU A 34 -0.08 6.44 -2.72
C LEU A 34 0.66 5.97 -1.48
N VAL A 35 1.50 4.94 -1.60
CA VAL A 35 2.31 4.44 -0.48
C VAL A 35 3.32 5.51 -0.03
N ALA A 36 3.93 6.25 -0.95
CA ALA A 36 4.82 7.36 -0.65
C ALA A 36 4.08 8.50 0.10
N ALA A 37 2.84 8.80 -0.28
CA ALA A 37 2.01 9.76 0.45
C ALA A 37 1.79 9.34 1.91
N TRP A 38 1.42 8.06 2.14
CA TRP A 38 1.22 7.53 3.48
C TRP A 38 2.51 7.52 4.32
N CYS A 39 3.67 7.21 3.73
CA CYS A 39 4.95 7.27 4.43
C CYS A 39 5.28 8.70 4.88
N ARG A 40 5.12 9.69 3.99
CA ARG A 40 5.32 11.11 4.32
C ARG A 40 4.36 11.59 5.41
N GLN A 41 3.09 11.19 5.34
CA GLN A 41 2.09 11.54 6.36
C GLN A 41 2.38 10.91 7.73
N ALA A 42 2.97 9.72 7.75
CA ALA A 42 3.43 9.10 8.99
C ALA A 42 4.68 9.80 9.60
N GLY A 43 5.35 10.65 8.82
CA GLY A 43 6.50 11.45 9.23
C GLY A 43 7.85 10.80 8.91
N LEU A 44 7.90 9.88 7.94
CA LEU A 44 9.17 9.31 7.47
C LEU A 44 9.92 10.34 6.62
N ASN A 45 11.25 10.34 6.73
CA ASN A 45 12.10 11.04 5.77
C ASN A 45 12.17 10.24 4.44
N GLU A 46 12.83 10.78 3.42
CA GLU A 46 12.89 10.15 2.09
C GLU A 46 13.57 8.77 2.13
N CYS A 47 14.71 8.64 2.82
CA CYS A 47 15.42 7.37 2.92
C CYS A 47 14.57 6.28 3.62
N ASP A 48 13.94 6.64 4.75
CA ASP A 48 13.09 5.73 5.50
C ASP A 48 11.82 5.36 4.71
N ALA A 49 11.27 6.32 3.94
CA ALA A 49 10.13 6.08 3.09
C ALA A 49 10.46 5.09 1.97
N ASP A 50 11.62 5.21 1.33
CA ASP A 50 12.07 4.27 0.31
C ASP A 50 12.24 2.85 0.88
N ASP A 51 12.87 2.72 2.05
CA ASP A 51 13.02 1.43 2.75
C ASP A 51 11.64 0.80 3.06
N VAL A 52 10.71 1.58 3.58
CA VAL A 52 9.36 1.11 3.87
C VAL A 52 8.58 0.78 2.61
N MET A 53 8.73 1.54 1.52
CA MET A 53 8.10 1.24 0.24
C MET A 53 8.56 -0.12 -0.29
N GLN A 54 9.86 -0.43 -0.20
CA GLN A 54 10.38 -1.75 -0.56
C GLN A 54 9.73 -2.86 0.30
N GLU A 55 9.61 -2.66 1.61
CA GLU A 55 8.96 -3.62 2.51
C GLU A 55 7.48 -3.83 2.18
N VAL A 56 6.76 -2.75 1.85
CA VAL A 56 5.33 -2.78 1.47
C VAL A 56 5.14 -3.59 0.20
N PHE A 57 5.85 -3.29 -0.87
CA PHE A 57 5.69 -4.01 -2.14
C PHE A 57 6.16 -5.46 -2.01
N ALA A 58 7.22 -5.74 -1.25
CA ALA A 58 7.60 -7.11 -0.96
C ALA A 58 6.51 -7.87 -0.16
N ALA A 59 5.83 -7.21 0.78
CA ALA A 59 4.71 -7.80 1.53
C ALA A 59 3.47 -8.00 0.66
N VAL A 60 3.19 -7.09 -0.26
CA VAL A 60 2.12 -7.20 -1.26
C VAL A 60 2.36 -8.43 -2.13
N LEU A 61 3.56 -8.61 -2.67
CA LEU A 61 3.89 -9.77 -3.50
C LEU A 61 3.71 -11.09 -2.74
N ARG A 62 4.16 -11.15 -1.48
CA ARG A 62 3.97 -12.33 -0.60
C ARG A 62 2.50 -12.59 -0.26
N GLY A 63 1.70 -11.53 -0.11
CA GLY A 63 0.30 -11.61 0.28
C GLY A 63 -0.67 -11.81 -0.89
N MET A 64 -0.22 -11.64 -2.14
CA MET A 64 -1.06 -11.66 -3.35
C MET A 64 -1.79 -12.99 -3.58
N SER A 65 -1.16 -14.11 -3.21
CA SER A 65 -1.75 -15.44 -3.29
C SER A 65 -2.95 -15.62 -2.34
N GLY A 66 -2.96 -14.91 -1.22
CA GLY A 66 -4.01 -14.96 -0.21
C GLY A 66 -5.08 -13.87 -0.33
N PHE A 67 -4.83 -12.83 -1.13
CA PHE A 67 -5.76 -11.72 -1.30
C PHE A 67 -7.04 -12.17 -2.01
N ARG A 68 -8.17 -12.22 -1.29
CA ARG A 68 -9.48 -12.50 -1.88
C ARG A 68 -10.34 -11.24 -1.83
N ARG A 69 -10.84 -10.87 -3.00
CA ARG A 69 -11.75 -9.74 -3.20
C ARG A 69 -13.23 -10.12 -2.94
N ASP A 70 -13.47 -11.32 -2.41
CA ASP A 70 -14.80 -11.93 -2.23
C ASP A 70 -15.54 -11.44 -0.98
N ARG A 71 -14.91 -10.63 -0.13
CA ARG A 71 -15.61 -9.96 0.98
C ARG A 71 -16.24 -8.68 0.48
N ASP A 72 -17.54 -8.53 0.68
CA ASP A 72 -18.26 -7.29 0.44
C ASP A 72 -17.53 -6.10 1.09
N GLY A 73 -17.17 -5.11 0.25
CA GLY A 73 -16.46 -3.90 0.65
C GLY A 73 -14.93 -4.01 0.79
N ALA A 74 -14.31 -5.17 0.56
CA ALA A 74 -12.86 -5.30 0.60
C ALA A 74 -12.20 -4.84 -0.71
N THR A 75 -11.64 -3.62 -0.73
CA THR A 75 -10.86 -3.10 -1.86
C THR A 75 -9.38 -3.49 -1.73
N PHE A 76 -8.69 -3.62 -2.88
CA PHE A 76 -7.24 -3.80 -2.87
C PHE A 76 -6.53 -2.64 -2.15
N ARG A 77 -7.04 -1.42 -2.33
CA ARG A 77 -6.55 -0.21 -1.64
C ARG A 77 -6.65 -0.33 -0.12
N GLY A 78 -7.78 -0.81 0.40
CA GLY A 78 -7.96 -1.07 1.84
C GLY A 78 -6.98 -2.10 2.36
N TRP A 79 -6.78 -3.19 1.62
CA TRP A 79 -5.79 -4.22 1.96
C TRP A 79 -4.35 -3.71 1.90
N LEU A 80 -3.99 -2.96 0.86
CA LEU A 80 -2.69 -2.32 0.71
C LEU A 80 -2.43 -1.33 1.84
N ARG A 81 -3.44 -0.55 2.25
CA ARG A 81 -3.34 0.36 3.40
C ARG A 81 -2.99 -0.40 4.67
N VAL A 82 -3.61 -1.56 4.93
CA VAL A 82 -3.26 -2.41 6.08
C VAL A 82 -1.80 -2.86 6.03
N ILE A 83 -1.30 -3.28 4.86
CA ILE A 83 0.11 -3.64 4.67
C ILE A 83 1.03 -2.46 4.97
N ALA A 84 0.76 -1.30 4.35
CA ALA A 84 1.54 -0.08 4.56
C ALA A 84 1.60 0.33 6.04
N ARG A 85 0.44 0.31 6.73
CA ARG A 85 0.32 0.54 8.18
C ARG A 85 1.28 -0.35 8.97
N ASN A 86 1.30 -1.64 8.64
CA ASN A 86 2.11 -2.64 9.34
C ASN A 86 3.61 -2.42 9.12
N CYS A 87 4.03 -2.13 7.88
CA CYS A 87 5.43 -1.85 7.54
C CYS A 87 5.93 -0.57 8.21
N ILE A 88 5.21 0.54 8.10
CA ILE A 88 5.55 1.82 8.76
C ILE A 88 5.76 1.62 10.27
N SER A 89 4.89 0.84 10.89
CA SER A 89 4.93 0.63 12.33
C SER A 89 5.97 -0.39 12.77
N GLN A 90 6.33 -1.32 11.89
CA GLN A 90 7.50 -2.17 12.09
C GLN A 90 8.78 -1.34 12.02
N HIS A 91 8.87 -0.43 11.06
CA HIS A 91 9.99 0.49 10.89
C HIS A 91 10.19 1.37 12.14
N PHE A 92 9.15 2.06 12.63
CA PHE A 92 9.26 2.84 13.86
C PHE A 92 9.61 1.99 15.09
N ARG A 93 9.08 0.76 15.21
CA ARG A 93 9.47 -0.17 16.28
C ARG A 93 10.94 -0.54 16.20
N LYS A 94 11.50 -0.70 15.00
CA LYS A 94 12.93 -1.00 14.77
C LYS A 94 13.80 0.17 15.23
N ILE A 95 13.45 1.40 14.86
CA ILE A 95 14.14 2.62 15.29
C ILE A 95 14.07 2.78 16.80
N SER A 96 12.88 2.68 17.41
CA SER A 96 12.70 2.80 18.86
C SER A 96 13.50 1.78 19.65
N ARG A 97 13.61 0.54 19.16
CA ARG A 97 14.43 -0.51 19.79
C ARG A 97 15.93 -0.23 19.69
N GLN A 98 16.37 0.43 18.63
CA GLN A 98 17.77 0.83 18.44
C GLN A 98 18.12 2.08 19.26
N ALA A 99 17.16 2.99 19.46
CA ALA A 99 17.32 4.23 20.20
C ALA A 99 16.96 4.14 21.70
N GLY A 100 16.44 2.99 22.17
CA GLY A 100 16.12 2.78 23.58
C GLY A 100 14.84 3.46 24.10
N GLY A 101 13.89 3.86 23.25
CA GLY A 101 12.68 4.60 23.68
C GLY A 101 11.48 4.60 22.73
N GLU A 102 10.29 4.59 23.32
CA GLU A 102 8.94 4.44 22.76
C GLU A 102 8.59 5.46 21.65
N GLY A 103 8.29 4.99 20.44
CA GLY A 103 7.88 5.86 19.32
C GLY A 103 6.88 5.25 18.34
N GLY A 104 6.48 3.99 18.51
CA GLY A 104 5.62 3.29 17.55
C GLY A 104 4.17 3.80 17.50
N THR A 105 3.62 4.31 18.60
CA THR A 105 2.18 4.60 18.76
C THR A 105 1.73 5.88 18.04
N ALA A 106 2.58 6.91 18.01
CA ALA A 106 2.23 8.22 17.44
C ALA A 106 2.10 8.21 15.91
N ALA A 107 2.82 7.32 15.22
CA ALA A 107 2.73 7.17 13.77
C ALA A 107 1.39 6.58 13.31
N TRP A 108 0.83 5.63 14.08
CA TRP A 108 -0.45 4.98 13.76
C TRP A 108 -1.61 5.97 13.70
N GLN A 109 -1.65 6.93 14.63
CA GLN A 109 -2.75 7.92 14.71
C GLN A 109 -2.78 8.87 13.50
N ARG A 110 -1.63 9.15 12.87
CA ARG A 110 -1.56 10.02 11.68
C ARG A 110 -2.11 9.33 10.43
N ILE A 111 -1.87 8.03 10.28
CA ILE A 111 -2.36 7.29 9.10
C ILE A 111 -3.88 7.09 9.16
N GLU A 112 -4.43 6.85 10.36
CA GLU A 112 -5.85 6.54 10.56
C GLU A 112 -6.79 7.74 10.31
N SER A 113 -6.26 8.96 10.33
CA SER A 113 -7.03 10.19 10.11
C SER A 113 -7.11 10.65 8.65
N ILE A 114 -6.51 9.90 7.71
CA ILE A 114 -6.49 10.27 6.28
C ILE A 114 -7.76 9.77 5.57
N PRO A 115 -8.56 10.66 4.94
CA PRO A 115 -9.66 10.27 4.07
C PRO A 115 -9.20 9.44 2.87
N ASP A 116 -10.03 8.53 2.38
CA ASP A 116 -9.71 7.63 1.26
C ASP A 116 -9.93 8.29 -0.12
N ASP A 117 -9.52 9.55 -0.29
CA ASP A 117 -9.80 10.37 -1.48
C ASP A 117 -8.68 10.40 -2.54
N LEU A 118 -7.52 9.81 -2.24
CA LEU A 118 -6.48 9.56 -3.24
C LEU A 118 -6.88 8.35 -4.10
N VAL A 119 -7.49 8.64 -5.25
CA VAL A 119 -7.83 7.65 -6.28
C VAL A 119 -6.59 7.41 -7.15
N PRO A 120 -6.04 6.18 -7.18
CA PRO A 120 -5.13 5.78 -8.25
C PRO A 120 -5.95 5.82 -9.54
N THR A 121 -5.63 6.76 -10.42
CA THR A 121 -6.25 6.78 -11.74
C THR A 121 -5.63 5.64 -12.54
N ASP A 122 -6.42 4.62 -12.87
CA ASP A 122 -6.05 3.67 -13.90
C ASP A 122 -6.38 4.32 -15.25
N PRO A 123 -5.40 4.77 -16.06
CA PRO A 123 -5.67 5.33 -17.38
C PRO A 123 -6.28 4.34 -18.39
N THR A 124 -6.66 3.12 -18.00
CA THR A 124 -7.26 2.15 -18.92
C THR A 124 -8.79 2.27 -18.94
N THR A 125 -9.29 3.40 -19.46
CA THR A 125 -10.62 3.50 -20.08
C THR A 125 -10.42 4.17 -21.42
N GLU A 126 -9.85 3.45 -22.39
CA GLU A 126 -9.87 3.80 -23.81
C GLU A 126 -9.31 2.63 -24.65
N ALA A 127 -10.23 1.79 -25.15
CA ALA A 127 -10.27 1.17 -26.49
C ALA A 127 -11.35 0.08 -26.54
#